data_AF-A0A348G1K8-F1
#
_entry.id   AF-A0A348G1K8-F1
#
_cell.length_a   1.000
_cell.length_b   1.000
_cell.length_c   1.000
_cell.angle_alpha   90.00
_cell.angle_beta   90.00
_cell.angle_gamma   90.00
#
_symmetry.space_group_name_H-M   'P 1'
#
loop_
_entity.id
_entity.type
_entity.pdbx_description
1 polymer ?
#
loop_
_entity_poly.entity_id
_entity_poly.type
_entity_poly.pdbx_seq_one_letter_code
_entity_poly.pdbx_strand_id
1 'polypeptide(L)'
;MTMELKVPPPDGAAAAPGAEAAAAPRPAPSASTADEPAPAAPVPAALPFDFGPLDLRPLEPGALDLGPLDLGPLDLGPFDPGLFESAVAKETPAAETSPTETPASETPESEKPEAETAKAEAPAADVPAAGPPAREPRPETPAEPAAAEPLTLPTAQLRAAAPAPFVLDVPPPVLVKASVRPNPEAKPRPPAAPVAKTPPPPAAAPVAEAATAPEPPQSRVRPLVPVHADAVSRLSGEDALIHRAFAPIASHEGAFGLTDDAAAIPVPPSHEVVATTDTLVAGVHFFANDPPEAIARKALRVNLSDLAAKAAEPLGFLLSVALPEGTGPDWIDAFARGLSDDSKRYRIPLFGGDTVRTTGPLVISVTALGTAKPGEVVRRAGAQPGDWVMVTGTIGDAALGLMLRKHLGLKALNRLGARDKAHLTDRYLLPQPRLKLAAALRLHATAAMDISDGLAGDLAKLCAVSGVSARIETALLPLSPAAAAAIETDPRLLERVVTGGDDYEILMTVPSDDLDAFVSAATRAGVAVTAIGEITAGPGLPVLYGPDGPMKLKQMSFSHF
;
A
#
# COMPACT_ATOMS: atom_id res chain seq x y z
N MET A 1 22.99 7.15 81.70
CA MET A 1 21.89 8.12 81.52
C MET A 1 20.86 7.43 80.63
N THR A 2 19.88 6.71 81.21
CA THR A 2 18.51 7.16 81.65
C THR A 2 17.51 7.09 80.48
N MET A 3 16.66 6.06 80.32
CA MET A 3 15.45 5.58 81.09
C MET A 3 14.18 6.46 80.87
N GLU A 4 13.09 5.95 80.23
CA GLU A 4 11.85 5.30 80.78
C GLU A 4 10.93 6.28 81.58
N LEU A 5 9.58 6.32 81.53
CA LEU A 5 8.47 5.41 81.12
C LEU A 5 7.40 6.12 80.22
N LYS A 6 6.36 5.56 79.55
CA LYS A 6 5.73 4.21 79.37
C LYS A 6 4.37 3.92 80.09
N VAL A 7 3.37 3.47 79.28
CA VAL A 7 2.07 2.79 79.60
C VAL A 7 0.85 3.64 80.10
N PRO A 8 -0.40 3.35 79.62
CA PRO A 8 -1.70 3.83 80.14
C PRO A 8 -2.38 2.71 81.02
N PRO A 9 -3.65 2.19 80.93
CA PRO A 9 -4.85 2.46 80.10
C PRO A 9 -5.78 3.50 80.80
N PRO A 10 -7.12 3.39 81.08
CA PRO A 10 -8.20 2.39 80.83
C PRO A 10 -9.12 2.81 79.64
N ASP A 11 -10.31 2.27 79.28
CA ASP A 11 -11.16 1.09 79.59
C ASP A 11 -12.11 0.86 78.37
N GLY A 12 -13.10 -0.06 78.27
CA GLY A 12 -13.60 -1.12 79.15
C GLY A 12 -15.00 -1.68 78.73
N ALA A 13 -15.29 -2.94 79.07
CA ALA A 13 -16.59 -3.68 79.01
C ALA A 13 -17.31 -3.87 77.63
N ALA A 14 -17.92 -5.04 77.29
CA ALA A 14 -17.87 -6.39 77.87
C ALA A 14 -18.46 -7.49 76.93
N ALA A 15 -18.08 -8.75 77.21
CA ALA A 15 -18.78 -10.03 76.95
C ALA A 15 -18.90 -10.67 75.53
N ALA A 16 -18.96 -12.01 75.55
CA ALA A 16 -19.29 -12.97 74.47
C ALA A 16 -20.03 -14.18 75.10
N PRO A 17 -20.72 -15.07 74.35
CA PRO A 17 -20.11 -16.39 74.02
C PRO A 17 -20.66 -17.10 72.74
N GLY A 18 -20.10 -18.26 72.38
CA GLY A 18 -20.71 -19.22 71.41
C GLY A 18 -19.68 -20.07 70.64
N ALA A 19 -19.98 -21.35 70.35
CA ALA A 19 -19.08 -22.29 69.66
C ALA A 19 -19.86 -23.41 68.91
N GLU A 20 -19.13 -24.40 68.35
CA GLU A 20 -19.62 -25.59 67.60
C GLU A 20 -20.17 -25.33 66.17
N ALA A 21 -20.15 -26.27 65.20
CA ALA A 21 -19.30 -27.46 64.95
C ALA A 21 -19.43 -27.86 63.46
N ALA A 22 -18.61 -28.82 62.97
CA ALA A 22 -18.50 -29.13 61.53
C ALA A 22 -19.45 -30.24 61.02
N ALA A 23 -19.90 -30.13 59.76
CA ALA A 23 -20.48 -31.26 58.99
C ALA A 23 -20.42 -31.04 57.46
N ALA A 24 -20.22 -32.14 56.72
CA ALA A 24 -20.34 -32.27 55.26
C ALA A 24 -20.39 -33.78 54.91
N PRO A 25 -20.63 -34.22 53.66
CA PRO A 25 -21.50 -33.70 52.58
C PRO A 25 -22.57 -34.76 52.15
N ARG A 26 -23.56 -34.42 51.29
CA ARG A 26 -24.31 -35.37 50.40
C ARG A 26 -25.23 -34.65 49.38
N PRO A 27 -25.92 -35.31 48.40
CA PRO A 27 -25.78 -34.94 46.99
C PRO A 27 -27.08 -34.47 46.30
N ALA A 28 -27.00 -34.27 44.97
CA ALA A 28 -28.10 -33.81 44.12
C ALA A 28 -29.22 -34.86 43.88
N PRO A 29 -30.48 -34.39 43.78
CA PRO A 29 -31.57 -35.07 43.08
C PRO A 29 -32.20 -34.23 41.94
N SER A 30 -33.22 -34.77 41.28
CA SER A 30 -33.82 -34.26 40.03
C SER A 30 -35.11 -33.42 40.21
N ALA A 31 -35.33 -32.53 39.23
CA ALA A 31 -36.56 -31.84 38.79
C ALA A 31 -37.93 -32.14 39.48
N SER A 32 -38.64 -31.06 39.86
CA SER A 32 -39.96 -30.71 39.28
C SER A 32 -40.41 -29.27 39.62
N THR A 33 -40.80 -28.51 38.59
CA THR A 33 -41.85 -27.45 38.51
C THR A 33 -42.31 -26.66 39.76
N ALA A 34 -42.11 -25.32 39.74
CA ALA A 34 -43.09 -24.30 40.19
C ALA A 34 -42.69 -22.86 39.74
N ASP A 35 -43.70 -22.02 39.48
CA ASP A 35 -43.74 -20.55 39.34
C ASP A 35 -42.59 -19.74 38.67
N GLU A 36 -42.86 -19.23 37.47
CA GLU A 36 -42.24 -18.01 36.92
C GLU A 36 -43.11 -16.77 37.22
N PRO A 37 -42.53 -15.62 37.63
CA PRO A 37 -43.25 -14.36 37.78
C PRO A 37 -43.43 -13.60 36.45
N ALA A 38 -44.37 -12.65 36.44
CA ALA A 38 -44.92 -11.96 35.25
C ALA A 38 -43.91 -11.22 34.34
N PRO A 39 -44.20 -11.07 33.03
CA PRO A 39 -43.26 -10.56 32.03
C PRO A 39 -43.02 -9.05 32.08
N ALA A 40 -41.82 -8.64 31.64
CA ALA A 40 -41.48 -7.24 31.39
C ALA A 40 -42.20 -6.69 30.15
N ALA A 41 -42.42 -5.37 30.12
CA ALA A 41 -43.17 -4.69 29.07
C ALA A 41 -42.40 -4.65 27.71
N PRO A 42 -43.11 -4.71 26.57
CA PRO A 42 -42.47 -4.68 25.26
C PRO A 42 -41.91 -3.29 24.91
N VAL A 43 -40.69 -3.26 24.38
CA VAL A 43 -40.11 -2.09 23.72
C VAL A 43 -40.82 -1.91 22.37
N PRO A 44 -41.26 -0.70 21.99
CA PRO A 44 -41.99 -0.50 20.74
C PRO A 44 -41.10 -0.74 19.51
N ALA A 45 -41.61 -1.50 18.55
CA ALA A 45 -40.97 -1.67 17.25
C ALA A 45 -41.00 -0.38 16.43
N ALA A 46 -39.93 -0.09 15.69
CA ALA A 46 -39.91 1.02 14.74
C ALA A 46 -40.93 0.79 13.62
N LEU A 47 -41.73 1.80 13.31
CA LEU A 47 -42.69 1.75 12.21
C LEU A 47 -41.98 1.82 10.85
N PRO A 48 -42.44 1.08 9.82
CA PRO A 48 -41.96 1.27 8.46
C PRO A 48 -42.38 2.65 7.94
N PHE A 49 -41.45 3.40 7.36
CA PHE A 49 -41.77 4.63 6.64
C PHE A 49 -42.39 4.28 5.28
N ASP A 50 -43.66 4.66 5.10
CA ASP A 50 -44.38 4.50 3.84
C ASP A 50 -44.06 5.67 2.90
N PHE A 51 -43.36 5.37 1.80
CA PHE A 51 -43.16 6.32 0.70
C PHE A 51 -44.29 6.17 -0.31
N GLY A 52 -45.37 6.93 -0.10
CA GLY A 52 -46.44 7.11 -1.08
C GLY A 52 -45.90 7.61 -2.44
N PRO A 53 -46.64 7.38 -3.54
CA PRO A 53 -46.14 7.56 -4.90
C PRO A 53 -45.71 9.01 -5.18
N LEU A 54 -44.45 9.18 -5.61
CA LEU A 54 -43.86 10.47 -5.96
C LEU A 54 -44.42 11.00 -7.29
N ASP A 55 -45.03 12.19 -7.26
CA ASP A 55 -45.53 12.91 -8.42
C ASP A 55 -44.39 13.62 -9.17
N LEU A 56 -43.85 12.96 -10.19
CA LEU A 56 -42.78 13.49 -11.04
C LEU A 56 -43.33 14.40 -12.15
N ARG A 57 -43.60 15.67 -11.80
CA ARG A 57 -43.83 16.75 -12.76
C ARG A 57 -42.61 17.69 -12.81
N PRO A 58 -42.19 18.17 -14.01
CA PRO A 58 -41.07 19.10 -14.13
C PRO A 58 -41.31 20.40 -13.37
N LEU A 59 -40.23 20.95 -12.80
CA LEU A 59 -40.24 22.27 -12.15
C LEU A 59 -39.64 23.30 -13.11
N GLU A 60 -40.42 24.32 -13.49
CA GLU A 60 -39.95 25.41 -14.36
C GLU A 60 -39.00 26.35 -13.60
N PRO A 61 -37.91 26.86 -14.23
CA PRO A 61 -36.88 27.63 -13.55
C PRO A 61 -37.30 29.09 -13.32
N GLY A 62 -37.81 29.39 -12.14
CA GLY A 62 -37.93 30.76 -11.62
C GLY A 62 -36.59 31.26 -11.07
N ALA A 63 -36.19 32.48 -11.44
CA ALA A 63 -34.95 33.09 -10.94
C ALA A 63 -35.05 33.46 -9.45
N LEU A 64 -34.05 33.07 -8.67
CA LEU A 64 -33.87 33.48 -7.27
C LEU A 64 -32.83 34.60 -7.20
N ASP A 65 -33.28 35.78 -6.77
CA ASP A 65 -32.42 36.91 -6.41
C ASP A 65 -31.90 36.70 -4.98
N LEU A 66 -30.58 36.75 -4.80
CA LEU A 66 -29.90 36.58 -3.51
C LEU A 66 -29.07 37.82 -3.21
N GLY A 67 -29.63 38.70 -2.40
CA GLY A 67 -28.89 39.84 -1.83
C GLY A 67 -27.71 39.40 -0.95
N PRO A 68 -26.74 40.28 -0.69
CA PRO A 68 -25.50 39.94 0.01
C PRO A 68 -25.78 39.47 1.44
N LEU A 69 -25.20 38.32 1.80
CA LEU A 69 -25.19 37.80 3.16
C LEU A 69 -24.06 38.47 3.95
N ASP A 70 -24.43 39.17 5.02
CA ASP A 70 -23.50 39.74 6.00
C ASP A 70 -23.07 38.65 7.01
N LEU A 71 -21.77 38.37 7.07
CA LEU A 71 -21.18 37.39 7.99
C LEU A 71 -20.39 38.13 9.08
N GLY A 72 -21.09 38.43 10.17
CA GLY A 72 -20.47 38.97 11.38
C GLY A 72 -19.40 38.04 11.98
N PRO A 73 -18.46 38.57 12.77
CA PRO A 73 -17.32 37.81 13.27
C PRO A 73 -17.74 36.68 14.22
N LEU A 74 -17.15 35.50 14.02
CA LEU A 74 -17.33 34.34 14.90
C LEU A 74 -16.50 34.52 16.18
N ASP A 75 -17.18 34.59 17.32
CA ASP A 75 -16.57 34.61 18.65
C ASP A 75 -16.18 33.18 19.07
N LEU A 76 -14.89 32.97 19.36
CA LEU A 76 -14.35 31.70 19.84
C LEU A 76 -13.89 31.88 21.29
N GLY A 77 -14.73 31.41 22.21
CA GLY A 77 -14.46 31.45 23.65
C GLY A 77 -13.18 30.69 24.07
N PRO A 78 -12.60 31.01 25.24
CA PRO A 78 -11.30 30.52 25.64
C PRO A 78 -11.26 29.00 25.88
N PHE A 79 -10.17 28.39 25.42
CA PHE A 79 -9.86 26.97 25.57
C PHE A 79 -9.18 26.69 26.93
N ASP A 80 -9.56 25.59 27.60
CA ASP A 80 -9.06 25.20 28.93
C ASP A 80 -7.97 24.08 28.84
N PRO A 81 -6.69 24.37 29.12
CA PRO A 81 -5.58 23.43 28.97
C PRO A 81 -5.39 22.53 30.21
N GLY A 82 -6.48 21.94 30.73
CA GLY A 82 -6.53 21.34 32.07
C GLY A 82 -6.32 19.82 32.19
N LEU A 83 -5.61 19.12 31.30
CA LEU A 83 -5.58 17.64 31.34
C LEU A 83 -4.32 16.89 30.84
N PHE A 84 -3.10 17.45 30.95
CA PHE A 84 -1.86 16.68 30.80
C PHE A 84 -0.73 17.15 31.74
N GLU A 85 -0.60 16.52 32.91
CA GLU A 85 0.64 16.54 33.71
C GLU A 85 1.24 15.12 33.80
N SER A 86 2.50 14.96 33.38
CA SER A 86 3.48 14.14 34.11
C SER A 86 4.90 14.32 33.57
N ALA A 87 5.88 14.20 34.48
CA ALA A 87 7.30 13.93 34.20
C ALA A 87 8.09 14.89 33.27
N VAL A 88 8.32 16.13 33.73
CA VAL A 88 9.54 16.88 33.37
C VAL A 88 10.49 16.90 34.57
N ALA A 89 11.71 16.39 34.39
CA ALA A 89 12.78 16.52 35.39
C ALA A 89 13.39 17.93 35.33
N LYS A 90 13.72 18.49 36.49
CA LYS A 90 14.29 19.85 36.60
C LYS A 90 15.81 19.82 36.41
N GLU A 91 16.30 20.62 35.47
CA GLU A 91 17.62 21.26 35.58
C GLU A 91 17.47 22.77 35.34
N THR A 92 18.28 23.56 36.03
CA THR A 92 18.21 25.05 36.06
C THR A 92 19.36 25.68 35.26
N PRO A 93 19.18 26.88 34.69
CA PRO A 93 20.10 27.44 33.72
C PRO A 93 21.46 27.86 34.31
N ALA A 94 22.51 27.73 33.50
CA ALA A 94 23.82 28.35 33.71
C ALA A 94 23.99 29.56 32.78
N ALA A 95 24.82 30.52 33.20
CA ALA A 95 24.85 31.88 32.63
C ALA A 95 25.67 32.02 31.33
N GLU A 96 25.39 33.11 30.61
CA GLU A 96 26.11 33.57 29.44
C GLU A 96 27.55 33.99 29.78
N THR A 97 28.54 33.50 29.02
CA THR A 97 29.86 34.16 28.87
C THR A 97 30.50 33.85 27.51
N SER A 98 30.41 34.80 26.59
CA SER A 98 31.37 34.97 25.48
C SER A 98 32.63 35.68 26.04
N PRO A 99 33.87 35.49 25.50
CA PRO A 99 34.16 35.77 24.10
C PRO A 99 35.11 34.78 23.38
N THR A 100 35.10 34.85 22.05
CA THR A 100 36.17 34.31 21.19
C THR A 100 36.51 35.33 20.12
N GLU A 101 37.71 35.92 20.19
CA GLU A 101 38.34 36.61 19.06
C GLU A 101 39.59 35.84 18.63
N THR A 102 39.67 35.53 17.34
CA THR A 102 40.90 35.04 16.67
C THR A 102 41.61 36.24 16.02
N PRO A 103 42.92 36.17 15.73
CA PRO A 103 43.28 35.77 14.36
C PRO A 103 44.63 35.05 14.18
N ALA A 104 44.82 34.57 12.94
CA ALA A 104 46.09 34.44 12.20
C ALA A 104 47.13 33.36 12.59
N SER A 105 47.23 32.36 11.69
CA SER A 105 48.46 31.82 11.06
C SER A 105 49.80 31.79 11.80
N GLU A 106 50.46 30.62 11.79
CA GLU A 106 51.59 30.36 10.88
C GLU A 106 51.97 28.86 10.78
N THR A 107 52.62 28.48 9.68
CA THR A 107 53.29 27.19 9.39
C THR A 107 54.65 27.56 8.75
N PRO A 108 55.74 26.76 8.87
CA PRO A 108 55.81 25.37 8.38
C PRO A 108 56.83 24.43 9.12
N GLU A 109 57.24 23.34 8.45
CA GLU A 109 58.44 22.52 8.70
C GLU A 109 58.46 21.60 9.97
N SER A 110 59.14 20.43 9.99
CA SER A 110 59.65 19.54 8.91
C SER A 110 59.98 18.12 9.43
N GLU A 111 60.29 17.20 8.50
CA GLU A 111 61.11 15.97 8.61
C GLU A 111 60.80 14.77 9.57
N LYS A 112 60.58 13.63 8.89
CA LYS A 112 60.90 12.20 9.14
C LYS A 112 62.23 11.85 9.88
N PRO A 113 62.55 10.55 10.18
CA PRO A 113 61.73 9.36 10.52
C PRO A 113 62.38 8.48 11.64
N GLU A 114 62.18 7.14 11.59
CA GLU A 114 62.87 6.00 12.29
C GLU A 114 62.08 5.30 13.43
N ALA A 115 62.33 4.03 13.82
CA ALA A 115 62.65 2.76 13.10
C ALA A 115 62.75 1.59 14.14
N GLU A 116 62.45 0.34 13.74
CA GLU A 116 62.83 -0.93 14.45
C GLU A 116 62.29 -1.16 15.90
N THR A 117 62.30 -2.32 16.58
CA THR A 117 62.50 -3.80 16.38
C THR A 117 61.83 -4.54 17.60
N ALA A 118 61.71 -5.87 17.77
CA ALA A 118 61.42 -7.05 16.90
C ALA A 118 61.33 -8.34 17.80
N LYS A 119 60.85 -9.48 17.26
CA LYS A 119 60.75 -10.84 17.90
C LYS A 119 59.68 -10.99 19.02
N ALA A 120 59.21 -12.17 19.45
CA ALA A 120 59.37 -13.61 19.08
C ALA A 120 58.00 -14.32 19.29
N GLU A 121 57.53 -15.41 18.66
CA GLU A 121 58.08 -16.71 18.22
C GLU A 121 57.71 -17.91 19.15
N ALA A 122 56.65 -18.65 18.77
CA ALA A 122 56.42 -20.12 18.93
C ALA A 122 56.39 -20.77 20.36
N PRO A 123 56.01 -22.07 20.54
CA PRO A 123 55.60 -23.12 19.59
C PRO A 123 54.25 -23.84 19.94
N ALA A 124 54.00 -25.02 19.33
CA ALA A 124 52.75 -25.78 19.40
C ALA A 124 52.93 -27.27 19.79
N ALA A 125 51.83 -27.94 20.20
CA ALA A 125 51.64 -29.39 20.43
C ALA A 125 50.14 -29.66 20.75
N ASP A 126 49.51 -30.82 20.54
CA ASP A 126 49.71 -31.95 19.61
C ASP A 126 48.38 -32.77 19.54
N VAL A 127 48.26 -33.79 18.67
CA VAL A 127 47.01 -34.59 18.46
C VAL A 127 47.29 -36.10 18.39
N PRO A 128 46.45 -36.93 19.03
CA PRO A 128 46.08 -38.22 18.44
C PRO A 128 44.57 -38.50 18.45
N ALA A 129 44.13 -39.41 17.58
CA ALA A 129 42.72 -39.73 17.30
C ALA A 129 42.24 -41.06 17.91
N ALA A 130 40.93 -41.33 17.82
CA ALA A 130 40.32 -42.64 18.09
C ALA A 130 39.30 -43.00 16.99
N GLY A 131 39.24 -44.29 16.63
CA GLY A 131 38.43 -44.80 15.51
C GLY A 131 37.11 -45.51 15.92
N PRO A 132 36.33 -46.02 14.94
CA PRO A 132 34.94 -46.46 15.12
C PRO A 132 34.74 -47.98 15.25
N PRO A 133 33.53 -48.45 15.60
CA PRO A 133 33.13 -49.85 15.41
C PRO A 133 31.87 -50.08 14.54
N ALA A 134 32.01 -51.07 13.63
CA ALA A 134 31.02 -52.09 13.22
C ALA A 134 29.77 -51.79 12.35
N ARG A 135 29.45 -52.84 11.57
CA ARG A 135 28.23 -53.11 10.77
C ARG A 135 27.80 -54.57 11.11
N GLU A 136 26.69 -55.17 10.68
CA GLU A 136 25.62 -54.75 9.75
C GLU A 136 24.26 -55.29 10.31
N PRO A 137 23.41 -56.18 9.72
CA PRO A 137 23.25 -56.73 8.37
C PRO A 137 21.95 -56.29 7.65
N ARG A 138 21.70 -56.87 6.48
CA ARG A 138 20.39 -56.95 5.79
C ARG A 138 20.00 -58.42 5.59
N PRO A 139 18.73 -58.71 5.28
CA PRO A 139 18.36 -59.86 4.44
C PRO A 139 17.77 -59.44 3.08
N GLU A 140 18.46 -59.85 2.02
CA GLU A 140 17.94 -60.42 0.75
C GLU A 140 16.96 -59.67 -0.18
N THR A 141 17.00 -60.05 -1.47
CA THR A 141 16.18 -59.52 -2.57
C THR A 141 16.14 -60.52 -3.73
N PRO A 142 14.95 -60.80 -4.29
CA PRO A 142 14.82 -61.09 -5.73
C PRO A 142 13.58 -60.40 -6.37
N ALA A 143 13.53 -60.07 -7.66
CA ALA A 143 14.56 -60.03 -8.70
C ALA A 143 14.15 -59.07 -9.84
N GLU A 144 15.13 -58.68 -10.66
CA GLU A 144 15.01 -57.93 -11.93
C GLU A 144 14.59 -58.85 -13.12
N PRO A 145 14.47 -58.40 -14.40
CA PRO A 145 14.85 -57.11 -15.03
C PRO A 145 13.62 -56.41 -15.69
N ALA A 146 13.66 -55.48 -16.67
CA ALA A 146 14.69 -54.93 -17.58
C ALA A 146 14.23 -53.55 -18.13
N ALA A 147 15.01 -52.76 -18.89
CA ALA A 147 16.44 -52.37 -18.86
C ALA A 147 16.74 -51.55 -20.14
N ALA A 148 17.14 -50.27 -20.05
CA ALA A 148 17.63 -49.48 -21.19
C ALA A 148 18.47 -48.26 -20.74
N GLU A 149 19.67 -48.14 -21.32
CA GLU A 149 20.62 -47.02 -21.21
C GLU A 149 21.11 -46.65 -22.63
N PRO A 150 21.88 -45.57 -22.85
CA PRO A 150 21.81 -44.22 -22.26
C PRO A 150 21.87 -43.14 -23.36
N LEU A 151 21.97 -41.85 -23.03
CA LEU A 151 22.56 -40.85 -23.93
C LEU A 151 23.12 -39.62 -23.18
N THR A 152 24.26 -39.12 -23.62
CA THR A 152 25.08 -38.09 -22.95
C THR A 152 24.94 -36.71 -23.61
N LEU A 153 25.23 -35.64 -22.84
CA LEU A 153 25.42 -34.28 -23.37
C LEU A 153 26.80 -33.72 -22.92
N PRO A 154 27.48 -32.91 -23.76
CA PRO A 154 28.89 -32.58 -23.57
C PRO A 154 29.16 -31.31 -22.74
N THR A 155 30.33 -31.25 -22.12
CA THR A 155 30.86 -30.06 -21.42
C THR A 155 31.73 -29.21 -22.34
N ALA A 156 31.63 -27.88 -22.25
CA ALA A 156 32.50 -26.92 -22.96
C ALA A 156 32.95 -25.77 -22.02
N GLN A 157 34.05 -25.10 -22.38
CA GLN A 157 34.87 -24.30 -21.44
C GLN A 157 34.64 -22.78 -21.51
N LEU A 158 34.95 -22.08 -20.42
CA LEU A 158 34.99 -20.61 -20.34
C LEU A 158 36.12 -20.00 -21.20
N ARG A 159 35.83 -18.86 -21.82
CA ARG A 159 36.77 -17.73 -21.98
C ARG A 159 36.04 -16.40 -21.76
N ALA A 160 36.76 -15.38 -21.29
CA ALA A 160 36.19 -14.12 -20.83
C ALA A 160 36.26 -13.00 -21.87
N ALA A 161 35.31 -12.07 -21.80
CA ALA A 161 35.31 -10.77 -22.48
C ALA A 161 34.60 -9.72 -21.58
N ALA A 162 34.90 -8.44 -21.79
CA ALA A 162 34.38 -7.32 -20.97
C ALA A 162 32.92 -6.93 -21.34
N PRO A 163 32.16 -6.29 -20.43
CA PRO A 163 30.70 -6.16 -20.58
C PRO A 163 30.23 -5.00 -21.46
N ALA A 164 29.12 -5.24 -22.14
CA ALA A 164 28.19 -4.25 -22.70
C ALA A 164 26.80 -4.45 -22.04
N PRO A 165 25.88 -3.48 -22.05
CA PRO A 165 24.68 -3.52 -21.19
C PRO A 165 23.73 -4.66 -21.57
N PHE A 166 23.35 -5.47 -20.59
CA PHE A 166 22.48 -6.64 -20.77
C PHE A 166 21.01 -6.31 -20.41
N VAL A 167 20.08 -6.76 -21.25
CA VAL A 167 18.63 -6.62 -21.04
C VAL A 167 18.17 -7.67 -20.02
N LEU A 168 17.20 -7.33 -19.16
CA LEU A 168 16.63 -8.31 -18.23
C LEU A 168 15.77 -9.32 -19.00
N ASP A 169 16.33 -10.49 -19.29
CA ASP A 169 15.59 -11.63 -19.81
C ASP A 169 14.88 -12.34 -18.65
N VAL A 170 13.55 -12.34 -18.67
CA VAL A 170 12.70 -12.85 -17.58
C VAL A 170 12.11 -14.19 -18.04
N PRO A 171 12.35 -15.31 -17.31
CA PRO A 171 11.84 -16.61 -17.73
C PRO A 171 10.30 -16.63 -17.72
N PRO A 172 9.66 -17.32 -18.67
CA PRO A 172 8.20 -17.37 -18.76
C PRO A 172 7.58 -18.10 -17.55
N PRO A 173 6.35 -17.73 -17.14
CA PRO A 173 5.69 -18.31 -15.97
C PRO A 173 5.39 -19.81 -16.16
N VAL A 174 5.74 -20.62 -15.17
CA VAL A 174 5.52 -22.08 -15.17
C VAL A 174 4.15 -22.40 -14.56
N LEU A 175 3.19 -22.76 -15.41
CA LEU A 175 1.85 -23.14 -14.99
C LEU A 175 1.80 -24.62 -14.54
N VAL A 176 1.68 -24.87 -13.24
CA VAL A 176 1.53 -26.22 -12.68
C VAL A 176 0.08 -26.69 -12.82
N LYS A 177 -0.20 -27.54 -13.81
CA LYS A 177 -1.56 -28.05 -14.08
C LYS A 177 -1.91 -29.27 -13.21
N ALA A 178 -2.96 -29.16 -12.41
CA ALA A 178 -3.66 -30.32 -11.86
C ALA A 178 -4.44 -31.05 -12.98
N SER A 179 -4.43 -32.39 -12.98
CA SER A 179 -4.97 -33.19 -14.09
C SER A 179 -6.34 -33.79 -13.77
N VAL A 180 -7.39 -33.22 -14.35
CA VAL A 180 -8.76 -33.78 -14.34
C VAL A 180 -9.03 -34.47 -15.68
N ARG A 181 -9.63 -35.67 -15.64
CA ARG A 181 -9.90 -36.46 -16.86
C ARG A 181 -11.21 -36.04 -17.53
N PRO A 182 -11.26 -35.90 -18.87
CA PRO A 182 -12.50 -35.65 -19.58
C PRO A 182 -13.36 -36.92 -19.70
N ASN A 183 -14.68 -36.75 -19.66
CA ASN A 183 -15.67 -37.79 -19.96
C ASN A 183 -16.22 -37.58 -21.40
N PRO A 184 -16.27 -38.59 -22.27
CA PRO A 184 -16.73 -38.43 -23.66
C PRO A 184 -18.25 -38.59 -23.84
N GLU A 185 -18.70 -38.26 -25.05
CA GLU A 185 -20.08 -38.38 -25.58
C GLU A 185 -21.10 -37.36 -25.02
N ALA A 186 -21.99 -36.73 -25.81
CA ALA A 186 -22.44 -37.04 -27.16
C ALA A 186 -22.68 -35.77 -28.03
N LYS A 187 -22.78 -35.94 -29.37
CA LYS A 187 -23.15 -34.88 -30.32
C LYS A 187 -24.63 -34.96 -30.74
N PRO A 188 -25.43 -33.90 -30.54
CA PRO A 188 -26.64 -33.65 -31.33
C PRO A 188 -26.31 -32.89 -32.64
N ARG A 189 -27.21 -33.02 -33.63
CA ARG A 189 -27.14 -32.35 -34.95
C ARG A 189 -28.07 -31.13 -34.93
N PRO A 190 -27.73 -29.98 -35.55
CA PRO A 190 -28.57 -28.79 -35.48
C PRO A 190 -29.93 -28.99 -36.19
N PRO A 191 -31.04 -28.51 -35.61
CA PRO A 191 -32.33 -28.45 -36.30
C PRO A 191 -32.34 -27.34 -37.36
N ALA A 192 -33.16 -27.50 -38.40
CA ALA A 192 -33.27 -26.54 -39.48
C ALA A 192 -34.08 -25.29 -39.07
N ALA A 193 -33.62 -24.10 -39.49
CA ALA A 193 -34.31 -22.85 -39.24
C ALA A 193 -35.55 -22.69 -40.13
N PRO A 194 -36.73 -22.32 -39.57
CA PRO A 194 -37.90 -21.95 -40.37
C PRO A 194 -37.74 -20.54 -40.94
N VAL A 195 -38.06 -20.35 -42.22
CA VAL A 195 -38.01 -19.03 -42.88
C VAL A 195 -39.18 -18.16 -42.43
N ALA A 196 -38.95 -17.30 -41.45
CA ALA A 196 -39.88 -16.25 -41.07
C ALA A 196 -39.93 -15.16 -42.16
N LYS A 197 -41.14 -14.74 -42.55
CA LYS A 197 -41.33 -13.63 -43.49
C LYS A 197 -41.17 -12.30 -42.76
N THR A 198 -40.31 -11.43 -43.25
CA THR A 198 -40.13 -10.06 -42.72
C THR A 198 -41.43 -9.26 -42.89
N PRO A 199 -41.94 -8.58 -41.84
CA PRO A 199 -42.98 -7.57 -42.03
C PRO A 199 -42.41 -6.34 -42.76
N PRO A 200 -43.24 -5.54 -43.46
CA PRO A 200 -42.79 -4.29 -44.07
C PRO A 200 -42.36 -3.28 -43.00
N PRO A 201 -41.43 -2.35 -43.32
CA PRO A 201 -41.00 -1.32 -42.39
C PRO A 201 -42.16 -0.37 -42.02
N PRO A 202 -42.17 0.18 -40.79
CA PRO A 202 -43.11 1.23 -40.43
C PRO A 202 -42.88 2.49 -41.28
N ALA A 203 -43.94 3.26 -41.51
CA ALA A 203 -43.84 4.53 -42.24
C ALA A 203 -42.88 5.50 -41.54
N ALA A 204 -42.13 6.27 -42.32
CA ALA A 204 -41.15 7.22 -41.79
C ALA A 204 -41.84 8.27 -40.90
N ALA A 205 -41.37 8.40 -39.66
CA ALA A 205 -41.64 9.58 -38.85
C ALA A 205 -41.05 10.83 -39.55
N PRO A 206 -41.64 12.03 -39.37
CA PRO A 206 -41.08 13.25 -39.93
C PRO A 206 -39.66 13.45 -39.41
N VAL A 207 -38.72 13.76 -40.32
CA VAL A 207 -37.36 14.14 -39.95
C VAL A 207 -37.45 15.47 -39.20
N ALA A 208 -37.23 15.43 -37.89
CA ALA A 208 -36.99 16.65 -37.13
C ALA A 208 -35.73 17.31 -37.68
N GLU A 209 -35.79 18.61 -37.98
CA GLU A 209 -34.59 19.35 -38.35
C GLU A 209 -33.56 19.22 -37.24
N ALA A 210 -32.34 18.81 -37.60
CA ALA A 210 -31.24 18.76 -36.67
C ALA A 210 -30.87 20.19 -36.28
N ALA A 211 -31.44 20.67 -35.17
CA ALA A 211 -31.14 21.97 -34.60
C ALA A 211 -29.62 22.06 -34.42
N THR A 212 -28.98 22.92 -35.22
CA THR A 212 -27.54 23.17 -35.14
C THR A 212 -27.21 23.59 -33.73
N ALA A 213 -26.37 22.80 -33.05
CA ALA A 213 -25.89 23.15 -31.72
C ALA A 213 -25.34 24.59 -31.75
N PRO A 214 -25.70 25.45 -30.78
CA PRO A 214 -25.23 26.83 -30.77
C PRO A 214 -23.70 26.84 -30.76
N GLU A 215 -23.09 27.75 -31.53
CA GLU A 215 -21.63 27.91 -31.49
C GLU A 215 -21.17 28.13 -30.05
N PRO A 216 -20.09 27.47 -29.60
CA PRO A 216 -19.55 27.71 -28.27
C PRO A 216 -19.20 29.20 -28.12
N PRO A 217 -19.52 29.84 -26.99
CA PRO A 217 -19.38 31.28 -26.83
C PRO A 217 -17.93 31.70 -27.08
N GLN A 218 -17.72 32.56 -28.07
CA GLN A 218 -16.38 33.03 -28.45
C GLN A 218 -15.67 33.63 -27.23
N SER A 219 -14.55 33.00 -26.84
CA SER A 219 -13.88 33.33 -25.59
C SER A 219 -13.41 34.79 -25.59
N ARG A 220 -13.77 35.51 -24.53
CA ARG A 220 -13.28 36.87 -24.25
C ARG A 220 -11.92 36.87 -23.53
N VAL A 221 -11.40 35.70 -23.17
CA VAL A 221 -10.09 35.54 -22.52
C VAL A 221 -9.01 35.96 -23.50
N ARG A 222 -8.10 36.83 -23.07
CA ARG A 222 -6.95 37.26 -23.86
C ARG A 222 -5.84 36.19 -23.77
N PRO A 223 -5.02 36.00 -24.82
CA PRO A 223 -3.89 35.09 -24.74
C PRO A 223 -2.94 35.52 -23.62
N LEU A 224 -2.38 34.53 -22.91
CA LEU A 224 -1.49 34.76 -21.77
C LEU A 224 -0.22 35.48 -22.22
N VAL A 225 0.18 36.51 -21.47
CA VAL A 225 1.47 37.21 -21.69
C VAL A 225 2.52 36.53 -20.80
N PRO A 226 3.73 36.21 -21.31
CA PRO A 226 4.78 35.60 -20.49
C PRO A 226 5.12 36.46 -19.27
N VAL A 227 5.20 35.84 -18.09
CA VAL A 227 5.58 36.54 -16.86
C VAL A 227 7.04 36.98 -16.94
N HIS A 228 7.29 38.28 -16.79
CA HIS A 228 8.64 38.84 -16.77
C HIS A 228 9.36 38.48 -15.46
N ALA A 229 10.63 38.06 -15.54
CA ALA A 229 11.44 37.72 -14.36
C ALA A 229 11.57 38.87 -13.35
N ASP A 230 11.56 40.12 -13.82
CA ASP A 230 11.58 41.34 -12.98
C ASP A 230 10.28 41.58 -12.18
N ALA A 231 9.21 40.84 -12.48
CA ALA A 231 8.00 40.78 -11.67
C ALA A 231 8.10 39.65 -10.64
N VAL A 232 8.58 38.46 -11.03
CA VAL A 232 8.78 37.30 -10.14
C VAL A 232 9.69 37.65 -8.95
N SER A 233 10.72 38.47 -9.18
CA SER A 233 11.63 38.96 -8.12
C SER A 233 11.00 39.92 -7.10
N ARG A 234 9.71 40.26 -7.24
CA ARG A 234 8.94 41.12 -6.32
C ARG A 234 7.76 40.41 -5.66
N LEU A 235 7.55 39.14 -5.98
CA LEU A 235 6.50 38.31 -5.37
C LEU A 235 6.95 37.84 -3.97
N SER A 236 6.11 37.08 -3.28
CA SER A 236 6.47 36.51 -1.98
C SER A 236 7.55 35.43 -2.10
N GLY A 237 8.13 35.03 -0.96
CA GLY A 237 9.08 33.91 -0.90
C GLY A 237 8.45 32.55 -1.25
N GLU A 238 7.12 32.47 -1.25
CA GLU A 238 6.34 31.30 -1.65
C GLU A 238 6.15 31.28 -3.18
N ASP A 239 5.68 32.38 -3.77
CA ASP A 239 5.54 32.53 -5.24
C ASP A 239 6.87 32.28 -5.96
N ALA A 240 7.97 32.82 -5.42
CA ALA A 240 9.31 32.64 -5.96
C ALA A 240 9.82 31.18 -5.85
N LEU A 241 9.32 30.41 -4.87
CA LEU A 241 9.55 28.97 -4.75
C LEU A 241 8.73 28.23 -5.80
N ILE A 242 7.42 28.49 -5.88
CA ILE A 242 6.49 27.85 -6.82
C ILE A 242 6.95 28.05 -8.27
N HIS A 243 7.31 29.28 -8.66
CA HIS A 243 7.82 29.58 -10.00
C HIS A 243 9.17 28.95 -10.31
N ARG A 244 10.08 28.80 -9.33
CA ARG A 244 11.38 28.14 -9.54
C ARG A 244 11.23 26.62 -9.66
N ALA A 245 10.45 26.01 -8.77
CA ALA A 245 10.46 24.58 -8.53
C ALA A 245 9.31 23.84 -9.22
N PHE A 246 8.08 24.38 -9.17
CA PHE A 246 6.87 23.64 -9.53
C PHE A 246 6.25 24.07 -10.86
N ALA A 247 6.31 25.36 -11.23
CA ALA A 247 5.85 25.83 -12.54
C ALA A 247 6.51 25.10 -13.74
N PRO A 248 7.80 24.70 -13.71
CA PRO A 248 8.42 23.87 -14.76
C PRO A 248 7.87 22.43 -14.86
N ILE A 249 7.01 22.00 -13.93
CA ILE A 249 6.31 20.70 -13.91
C ILE A 249 4.87 20.85 -14.43
N ALA A 250 4.31 22.07 -14.38
CA ALA A 250 2.96 22.40 -14.82
C ALA A 250 2.87 22.54 -16.36
N SER A 251 3.24 21.49 -17.09
CA SER A 251 3.43 21.50 -18.54
C SER A 251 2.13 21.41 -19.37
N HIS A 252 0.96 21.56 -18.75
CA HIS A 252 -0.34 21.49 -19.42
C HIS A 252 -0.98 22.87 -19.45
N GLU A 253 -1.54 23.29 -20.58
CA GLU A 253 -2.04 24.66 -20.79
C GLU A 253 -3.07 25.09 -19.72
N GLY A 254 -4.01 24.20 -19.39
CA GLY A 254 -5.00 24.38 -18.33
C GLY A 254 -4.46 24.44 -16.88
N ALA A 255 -3.15 24.27 -16.66
CA ALA A 255 -2.49 24.60 -15.39
C ALA A 255 -2.02 26.07 -15.33
N PHE A 256 -2.19 26.83 -16.42
CA PHE A 256 -1.87 28.25 -16.56
C PHE A 256 -0.47 28.65 -16.09
N GLY A 257 0.51 27.74 -16.14
CA GLY A 257 1.87 27.98 -15.65
C GLY A 257 1.98 28.26 -14.15
N LEU A 258 0.94 27.92 -13.37
CA LEU A 258 0.75 28.27 -11.96
C LEU A 258 0.71 29.79 -11.71
N THR A 259 0.09 30.57 -12.60
CA THR A 259 -0.13 32.03 -12.44
C THR A 259 -1.59 32.42 -12.21
N ASP A 260 -2.44 31.47 -11.80
CA ASP A 260 -3.90 31.64 -11.68
C ASP A 260 -4.42 30.82 -10.48
N ASP A 261 -5.54 31.23 -9.88
CA ASP A 261 -6.06 30.68 -8.62
C ASP A 261 -6.59 29.24 -8.76
N ALA A 262 -6.90 28.80 -9.98
CA ALA A 262 -7.44 27.48 -10.26
C ALA A 262 -7.05 26.93 -11.65
N ALA A 263 -6.91 25.61 -11.74
CA ALA A 263 -6.64 24.92 -13.00
C ALA A 263 -7.93 24.57 -13.77
N ALA A 264 -7.94 24.80 -15.09
CA ALA A 264 -8.99 24.35 -15.99
C ALA A 264 -8.63 23.00 -16.61
N ILE A 265 -9.14 21.92 -16.03
CA ILE A 265 -8.75 20.54 -16.37
C ILE A 265 -9.69 19.99 -17.47
N PRO A 266 -9.20 19.74 -18.71
CA PRO A 266 -10.04 19.22 -19.79
C PRO A 266 -10.30 17.72 -19.62
N VAL A 267 -11.55 17.31 -19.77
CA VAL A 267 -11.98 15.90 -19.73
C VAL A 267 -12.66 15.57 -21.06
N PRO A 268 -12.35 14.44 -21.73
CA PRO A 268 -13.07 14.03 -22.93
C PRO A 268 -14.57 13.85 -22.65
N PRO A 269 -15.50 14.37 -23.48
CA PRO A 269 -16.95 14.29 -23.22
C PRO A 269 -17.57 12.89 -23.10
N SER A 270 -16.79 11.84 -23.38
CA SER A 270 -17.16 10.43 -23.27
C SER A 270 -16.52 9.71 -22.08
N HIS A 271 -15.88 10.44 -21.17
CA HIS A 271 -15.11 9.91 -20.04
C HIS A 271 -15.60 10.48 -18.70
N GLU A 272 -15.45 9.67 -17.65
CA GLU A 272 -15.62 10.06 -16.25
C GLU A 272 -14.25 10.33 -15.60
N VAL A 273 -14.21 11.22 -14.60
CA VAL A 273 -13.00 11.51 -13.82
C VAL A 273 -12.89 10.51 -12.67
N VAL A 274 -11.73 9.87 -12.57
CA VAL A 274 -11.34 9.04 -11.42
C VAL A 274 -10.37 9.87 -10.58
N ALA A 275 -10.69 10.10 -9.31
CA ALA A 275 -9.85 10.86 -8.39
C ALA A 275 -9.42 9.99 -7.21
N THR A 276 -8.19 10.20 -6.74
CA THR A 276 -7.70 9.70 -5.45
C THR A 276 -6.86 10.77 -4.75
N THR A 277 -6.61 10.59 -3.45
CA THR A 277 -5.63 11.38 -2.71
C THR A 277 -4.97 10.58 -1.59
N ASP A 278 -3.64 10.56 -1.59
CA ASP A 278 -2.80 10.06 -0.50
C ASP A 278 -2.05 11.22 0.17
N THR A 279 -1.86 11.11 1.50
CA THR A 279 -1.08 12.08 2.28
C THR A 279 0.07 11.39 3.00
N LEU A 280 1.29 11.62 2.52
CA LEU A 280 2.51 11.05 3.10
C LEU A 280 3.12 12.01 4.14
N VAL A 281 3.16 11.54 5.38
CA VAL A 281 3.80 12.21 6.53
C VAL A 281 5.17 11.60 6.84
N ALA A 282 6.19 12.45 6.99
CA ALA A 282 7.54 12.05 7.38
C ALA A 282 7.57 11.45 8.80
N GLY A 283 8.36 10.39 8.99
CA GLY A 283 8.40 9.59 10.21
C GLY A 283 7.31 8.50 10.27
N VAL A 284 6.25 8.61 9.45
CA VAL A 284 5.16 7.62 9.35
C VAL A 284 5.34 6.75 8.09
N HIS A 285 5.39 7.37 6.90
CA HIS A 285 5.36 6.66 5.60
C HIS A 285 6.74 6.57 4.92
N PHE A 286 7.61 7.53 5.22
CA PHE A 286 8.99 7.66 4.75
C PHE A 286 9.82 8.30 5.87
N PHE A 287 11.16 8.14 5.86
CA PHE A 287 12.01 8.73 6.89
C PHE A 287 12.39 10.17 6.50
N ALA A 288 12.53 11.07 7.49
CA ALA A 288 12.89 12.46 7.23
C ALA A 288 14.28 12.66 6.58
N ASN A 289 15.12 11.61 6.56
CA ASN A 289 16.42 11.58 5.88
C ASN A 289 16.40 10.80 4.55
N ASP A 290 15.23 10.56 3.97
CA ASP A 290 15.11 9.95 2.64
C ASP A 290 15.52 10.94 1.54
N PRO A 291 16.09 10.48 0.41
CA PRO A 291 16.45 11.36 -0.70
C PRO A 291 15.23 12.15 -1.18
N PRO A 292 15.30 13.48 -1.37
CA PRO A 292 14.12 14.27 -1.72
C PRO A 292 13.52 13.85 -3.07
N GLU A 293 14.38 13.49 -4.03
CA GLU A 293 13.95 12.86 -5.28
C GLU A 293 13.14 11.58 -5.06
N ALA A 294 13.44 10.77 -4.04
CA ALA A 294 12.72 9.54 -3.75
C ALA A 294 11.39 9.79 -3.04
N ILE A 295 11.36 10.74 -2.08
CA ILE A 295 10.13 11.16 -1.39
C ILE A 295 9.10 11.69 -2.41
N ALA A 296 9.53 12.56 -3.32
CA ALA A 296 8.69 13.11 -4.39
C ALA A 296 8.09 12.02 -5.29
N ARG A 297 8.93 11.06 -5.72
CA ARG A 297 8.52 9.94 -6.56
C ARG A 297 7.56 9.01 -5.81
N LYS A 298 7.79 8.73 -4.51
CA LYS A 298 6.85 7.94 -3.70
C LYS A 298 5.48 8.64 -3.63
N ALA A 299 5.42 9.92 -3.27
CA ALA A 299 4.18 10.68 -3.14
C ALA A 299 3.32 10.68 -4.43
N LEU A 300 3.93 10.83 -5.61
CA LEU A 300 3.21 10.73 -6.88
C LEU A 300 2.85 9.28 -7.23
N ARG A 301 3.71 8.31 -6.93
CA ARG A 301 3.49 6.91 -7.32
C ARG A 301 2.44 6.17 -6.48
N VAL A 302 2.24 6.52 -5.21
CA VAL A 302 1.17 5.88 -4.41
C VAL A 302 -0.20 6.18 -5.03
N ASN A 303 -0.48 7.44 -5.33
CA ASN A 303 -1.68 7.86 -6.07
C ASN A 303 -1.81 7.23 -7.47
N LEU A 304 -0.69 7.05 -8.19
CA LEU A 304 -0.68 6.34 -9.50
C LEU A 304 -0.93 4.83 -9.37
N SER A 305 -0.64 4.21 -8.23
CA SER A 305 -0.97 2.82 -7.94
C SER A 305 -2.48 2.63 -7.89
N ASP A 306 -3.16 3.51 -7.17
CA ASP A 306 -4.61 3.54 -7.05
C ASP A 306 -5.27 3.72 -8.42
N LEU A 307 -4.87 4.72 -9.21
CA LEU A 307 -5.36 4.92 -10.59
C LEU A 307 -5.12 3.69 -11.48
N ALA A 308 -3.94 3.05 -11.39
CA ALA A 308 -3.65 1.81 -12.11
C ALA A 308 -4.61 0.68 -11.69
N ALA A 309 -4.89 0.55 -10.40
CA ALA A 309 -5.80 -0.43 -9.82
C ALA A 309 -7.28 -0.12 -10.01
N LYS A 310 -7.65 1.07 -10.51
CA LYS A 310 -8.98 1.38 -11.06
C LYS A 310 -9.03 1.27 -12.59
N ALA A 311 -7.92 0.89 -13.21
CA ALA A 311 -7.68 0.89 -14.65
C ALA A 311 -7.88 2.28 -15.31
N ALA A 312 -7.66 3.36 -14.57
CA ALA A 312 -7.77 4.73 -15.06
C ALA A 312 -6.50 5.19 -15.79
N GLU A 313 -6.67 5.98 -16.84
CA GLU A 313 -5.57 6.63 -17.58
C GLU A 313 -5.23 7.98 -16.90
N PRO A 314 -3.97 8.22 -16.45
CA PRO A 314 -3.60 9.46 -15.76
C PRO A 314 -3.87 10.73 -16.59
N LEU A 315 -4.45 11.74 -15.93
CA LEU A 315 -4.82 13.03 -16.51
C LEU A 315 -3.95 14.18 -15.98
N GLY A 316 -3.65 14.17 -14.68
CA GLY A 316 -2.81 15.15 -14.00
C GLY A 316 -2.92 15.02 -12.48
N PHE A 317 -2.25 15.87 -11.73
CA PHE A 317 -2.29 15.84 -10.25
C PHE A 317 -2.22 17.24 -9.63
N LEU A 318 -2.68 17.35 -8.39
CA LEU A 318 -2.46 18.50 -7.51
C LEU A 318 -1.49 18.12 -6.39
N LEU A 319 -0.75 19.10 -5.85
CA LEU A 319 0.24 18.95 -4.78
C LEU A 319 0.02 20.00 -3.69
N SER A 320 -0.36 19.59 -2.48
CA SER A 320 -0.17 20.41 -1.27
C SER A 320 1.05 19.90 -0.50
N VAL A 321 1.93 20.80 -0.09
CA VAL A 321 3.12 20.44 0.70
C VAL A 321 3.34 21.38 1.87
N ALA A 322 3.41 20.82 3.08
CA ALA A 322 3.77 21.55 4.29
C ALA A 322 5.26 21.31 4.58
N LEU A 323 6.09 22.28 4.24
CA LEU A 323 7.55 22.22 4.38
C LEU A 323 7.97 22.64 5.80
N PRO A 324 8.74 21.82 6.54
CA PRO A 324 9.27 22.21 7.84
C PRO A 324 10.12 23.48 7.77
N GLU A 325 10.16 24.23 8.87
CA GLU A 325 11.17 25.27 9.08
C GLU A 325 12.58 24.72 8.85
N GLY A 326 13.46 25.54 8.26
CA GLY A 326 14.80 25.11 7.85
C GLY A 326 14.89 24.28 6.55
N THR A 327 13.77 23.87 5.93
CA THR A 327 13.81 23.19 4.62
C THR A 327 14.30 24.15 3.53
N GLY A 328 15.55 23.95 3.11
CA GLY A 328 16.31 24.82 2.21
C GLY A 328 16.10 24.56 0.70
N PRO A 329 16.66 25.44 -0.17
CA PRO A 329 16.39 25.42 -1.61
C PRO A 329 16.85 24.12 -2.28
N ASP A 330 18.02 23.59 -1.93
CA ASP A 330 18.57 22.37 -2.54
C ASP A 330 17.67 21.14 -2.35
N TRP A 331 16.99 21.06 -1.18
CA TRP A 331 16.02 20.00 -0.88
C TRP A 331 14.77 20.16 -1.74
N ILE A 332 14.27 21.39 -1.88
CA ILE A 332 13.07 21.70 -2.68
C ILE A 332 13.34 21.43 -4.16
N ASP A 333 14.50 21.83 -4.68
CA ASP A 333 14.89 21.59 -6.07
C ASP A 333 15.14 20.10 -6.32
N ALA A 334 15.62 19.34 -5.32
CA ALA A 334 15.73 17.89 -5.36
C ALA A 334 14.37 17.18 -5.42
N PHE A 335 13.43 17.60 -4.55
CA PHE A 335 12.06 17.12 -4.57
C PHE A 335 11.39 17.41 -5.92
N ALA A 336 11.50 18.64 -6.42
CA ALA A 336 10.96 19.06 -7.71
C ALA A 336 11.55 18.29 -8.90
N ARG A 337 12.86 18.00 -8.92
CA ARG A 337 13.47 17.10 -9.93
C ARG A 337 12.84 15.71 -9.91
N GLY A 338 12.71 15.11 -8.73
CA GLY A 338 12.08 13.79 -8.56
C GLY A 338 10.66 13.75 -9.09
N LEU A 339 9.87 14.77 -8.76
CA LEU A 339 8.49 14.93 -9.21
C LEU A 339 8.39 15.17 -10.73
N SER A 340 9.25 16.03 -11.27
CA SER A 340 9.27 16.39 -12.70
C SER A 340 9.61 15.19 -13.59
N ASP A 341 10.58 14.37 -13.20
CA ASP A 341 10.95 13.16 -13.93
C ASP A 341 9.82 12.13 -13.96
N ASP A 342 9.14 11.92 -12.83
CA ASP A 342 8.03 10.97 -12.76
C ASP A 342 6.77 11.49 -13.46
N SER A 343 6.48 12.80 -13.36
CA SER A 343 5.45 13.47 -14.16
C SER A 343 5.65 13.21 -15.66
N LYS A 344 6.88 13.39 -16.17
CA LYS A 344 7.25 13.06 -17.56
C LYS A 344 7.15 11.56 -17.87
N ARG A 345 7.64 10.70 -16.99
CA ARG A 345 7.65 9.23 -17.13
C ARG A 345 6.23 8.64 -17.24
N TYR A 346 5.32 9.13 -16.42
CA TYR A 346 3.93 8.65 -16.33
C TYR A 346 2.94 9.52 -17.12
N ARG A 347 3.41 10.62 -17.73
CA ARG A 347 2.63 11.60 -18.50
C ARG A 347 1.50 12.25 -17.69
N ILE A 348 1.74 12.47 -16.40
CA ILE A 348 0.79 13.07 -15.46
C ILE A 348 1.29 14.48 -15.09
N PRO A 349 0.76 15.56 -15.72
CA PRO A 349 1.20 16.93 -15.43
C PRO A 349 0.76 17.41 -14.05
N LEU A 350 1.51 18.33 -13.46
CA LEU A 350 1.04 19.11 -12.31
C LEU A 350 -0.01 20.13 -12.80
N PHE A 351 -1.15 20.21 -12.13
CA PHE A 351 -2.18 21.23 -12.39
C PHE A 351 -2.11 22.42 -11.44
N GLY A 352 -1.63 22.22 -10.20
CA GLY A 352 -1.55 23.26 -9.17
C GLY A 352 -1.56 22.67 -7.76
N GLY A 353 -1.91 23.48 -6.77
CA GLY A 353 -1.95 23.08 -5.37
C GLY A 353 -1.47 24.19 -4.44
N ASP A 354 -0.69 23.84 -3.43
CA ASP A 354 -0.46 24.65 -2.24
C ASP A 354 0.95 24.38 -1.64
N THR A 355 1.58 25.37 -0.99
CA THR A 355 2.96 25.24 -0.46
C THR A 355 3.16 26.08 0.81
N VAL A 356 2.83 25.49 1.95
CA VAL A 356 2.90 26.16 3.26
C VAL A 356 4.17 25.81 4.06
N ARG A 357 4.44 26.60 5.11
CA ARG A 357 5.42 26.26 6.16
C ARG A 357 4.73 25.62 7.36
N THR A 358 5.45 24.75 8.07
CA THR A 358 4.97 24.09 9.29
C THR A 358 6.06 23.96 10.33
N THR A 359 5.67 23.99 11.61
CA THR A 359 6.51 23.63 12.77
C THR A 359 6.51 22.11 13.02
N GLY A 360 5.65 21.36 12.32
CA GLY A 360 5.54 19.90 12.40
C GLY A 360 6.46 19.15 11.42
N PRO A 361 6.25 17.83 11.23
CA PRO A 361 6.95 17.05 10.22
C PRO A 361 6.58 17.49 8.80
N LEU A 362 7.41 17.11 7.82
CA LEU A 362 7.08 17.26 6.41
C LEU A 362 5.82 16.44 6.08
N VAL A 363 4.81 17.11 5.53
CA VAL A 363 3.58 16.51 5.01
C VAL A 363 3.47 16.82 3.53
N ILE A 364 3.18 15.80 2.73
CA ILE A 364 2.94 15.92 1.29
C ILE A 364 1.60 15.25 1.00
N SER A 365 0.62 16.04 0.54
CA SER A 365 -0.65 15.55 0.04
C SER A 365 -0.68 15.69 -1.47
N VAL A 366 -0.98 14.59 -2.16
CA VAL A 366 -1.16 14.60 -3.63
C VAL A 366 -2.59 14.16 -3.92
N THR A 367 -3.22 14.82 -4.89
CA THR A 367 -4.53 14.40 -5.44
C THR A 367 -4.30 14.07 -6.90
N ALA A 368 -4.29 12.79 -7.25
CA ALA A 368 -4.16 12.38 -8.66
C ALA A 368 -5.52 12.22 -9.32
N LEU A 369 -5.58 12.66 -10.57
CA LEU A 369 -6.73 12.58 -11.44
C LEU A 369 -6.38 11.68 -12.62
N GLY A 370 -7.31 10.78 -12.96
CA GLY A 370 -7.30 9.97 -14.16
C GLY A 370 -8.66 9.98 -14.84
N THR A 371 -8.77 9.28 -15.96
CA THR A 371 -10.01 9.14 -16.72
C THR A 371 -10.25 7.69 -17.13
N ALA A 372 -11.52 7.35 -17.31
CA ALA A 372 -11.98 6.12 -17.95
C ALA A 372 -13.29 6.42 -18.69
N LYS A 373 -13.77 5.52 -19.55
CA LYS A 373 -15.15 5.63 -20.05
C LYS A 373 -16.12 5.15 -18.95
N PRO A 374 -17.37 5.66 -18.91
CA PRO A 374 -18.40 5.18 -18.00
C PRO A 374 -18.48 3.64 -17.97
N GLY A 375 -18.19 3.05 -16.82
CA GLY A 375 -18.20 1.59 -16.62
C GLY A 375 -16.91 0.85 -16.98
N GLU A 376 -15.86 1.53 -17.46
CA GLU A 376 -14.50 0.97 -17.57
C GLU A 376 -13.69 1.10 -16.25
N VAL A 377 -14.24 1.75 -15.22
CA VAL A 377 -13.62 1.84 -13.88
C VAL A 377 -13.76 0.51 -13.13
N VAL A 378 -12.65 -0.21 -12.97
CA VAL A 378 -12.65 -1.49 -12.23
C VAL A 378 -12.71 -1.20 -10.72
N ARG A 379 -13.73 -1.74 -10.05
CA ARG A 379 -14.04 -1.45 -8.64
C ARG A 379 -13.42 -2.48 -7.69
N ARG A 380 -13.32 -2.15 -6.40
CA ARG A 380 -12.95 -3.12 -5.34
C ARG A 380 -14.06 -4.16 -5.07
N ALA A 381 -15.32 -3.83 -5.41
CA ALA A 381 -16.46 -4.73 -5.28
C ALA A 381 -16.83 -5.36 -6.62
N GLY A 382 -17.05 -6.68 -6.64
CA GLY A 382 -17.50 -7.42 -7.83
C GLY A 382 -17.00 -8.87 -7.91
N ALA A 383 -16.08 -9.28 -7.04
CA ALA A 383 -15.53 -10.63 -6.99
C ALA A 383 -16.59 -11.70 -6.68
N GLN A 384 -16.53 -12.83 -7.37
CA GLN A 384 -17.49 -13.93 -7.27
C GLN A 384 -16.82 -15.26 -6.89
N PRO A 385 -17.51 -16.18 -6.20
CA PRO A 385 -16.97 -17.50 -5.88
C PRO A 385 -16.56 -18.29 -7.13
N GLY A 386 -15.32 -18.75 -7.19
CA GLY A 386 -14.72 -19.39 -8.38
C GLY A 386 -13.91 -18.44 -9.29
N ASP A 387 -13.84 -17.15 -8.97
CA ASP A 387 -12.82 -16.25 -9.52
C ASP A 387 -11.44 -16.59 -8.93
N TRP A 388 -10.40 -16.53 -9.76
CA TRP A 388 -9.01 -16.60 -9.33
C TRP A 388 -8.59 -15.29 -8.67
N VAL A 389 -7.95 -15.38 -7.50
CA VAL A 389 -7.23 -14.26 -6.90
C VAL A 389 -5.85 -14.19 -7.52
N MET A 390 -5.52 -13.03 -8.09
CA MET A 390 -4.27 -12.78 -8.78
C MET A 390 -3.59 -11.50 -8.25
N VAL A 391 -2.26 -11.45 -8.36
CA VAL A 391 -1.45 -10.25 -8.04
C VAL A 391 -0.44 -9.96 -9.14
N THR A 392 -0.02 -8.69 -9.26
CA THR A 392 1.13 -8.31 -10.10
C THR A 392 2.47 -8.45 -9.38
N GLY A 393 3.56 -8.51 -10.16
CA GLY A 393 4.91 -8.26 -9.67
C GLY A 393 5.36 -9.19 -8.55
N THR A 394 5.79 -8.63 -7.42
CA THR A 394 6.30 -9.38 -6.25
C THR A 394 5.81 -8.79 -4.92
N ILE A 395 5.53 -9.66 -3.95
CA ILE A 395 4.91 -9.31 -2.67
C ILE A 395 5.92 -9.30 -1.51
N GLY A 396 5.78 -8.31 -0.61
CA GLY A 396 6.50 -8.14 0.65
C GLY A 396 7.89 -7.53 0.51
N ASP A 397 8.33 -7.15 -0.69
CA ASP A 397 9.68 -6.60 -0.90
C ASP A 397 9.85 -5.26 -0.17
N ALA A 398 8.84 -4.40 -0.23
CA ALA A 398 8.87 -3.10 0.44
C ALA A 398 8.82 -3.26 1.97
N ALA A 399 8.05 -4.22 2.47
CA ALA A 399 8.00 -4.56 3.89
C ALA A 399 9.37 -5.02 4.42
N LEU A 400 10.10 -5.86 3.68
CA LEU A 400 11.46 -6.27 4.05
C LEU A 400 12.49 -5.13 3.89
N GLY A 401 12.31 -4.26 2.89
CA GLY A 401 13.07 -3.00 2.74
C GLY A 401 12.96 -2.08 3.95
N LEU A 402 11.73 -1.88 4.45
CA LEU A 402 11.47 -1.13 5.67
C LEU A 402 12.14 -1.77 6.91
N MET A 403 12.22 -3.09 7.00
CA MET A 403 12.92 -3.78 8.10
C MET A 403 14.44 -3.63 8.03
N LEU A 404 15.04 -3.65 6.84
CA LEU A 404 16.45 -3.32 6.62
C LEU A 404 16.75 -1.89 7.08
N ARG A 405 15.88 -0.95 6.71
CA ARG A 405 15.99 0.47 7.04
C ARG A 405 15.75 0.81 8.51
N LYS A 406 14.89 0.07 9.20
CA LYS A 406 14.72 0.12 10.66
C LYS A 406 15.80 -0.68 11.42
N HIS A 407 16.82 -1.19 10.71
CA HIS A 407 17.95 -1.95 11.27
C HIS A 407 17.55 -3.06 12.25
N LEU A 408 16.47 -3.80 11.98
CA LEU A 408 15.84 -4.73 12.94
C LEU A 408 16.64 -6.03 13.23
N GLY A 409 17.95 -6.04 12.99
CA GLY A 409 18.90 -7.05 13.49
C GLY A 409 18.74 -8.48 12.96
N LEU A 410 17.76 -8.75 12.09
CA LEU A 410 17.39 -10.11 11.71
C LEU A 410 18.50 -10.82 10.92
N LYS A 411 18.84 -12.04 11.35
CA LYS A 411 19.90 -12.87 10.74
C LYS A 411 19.65 -13.14 9.25
N ALA A 412 18.40 -13.28 8.83
CA ALA A 412 18.02 -13.41 7.42
C ALA A 412 18.40 -12.17 6.60
N LEU A 413 17.84 -11.01 6.95
CA LEU A 413 18.12 -9.74 6.27
C LEU A 413 19.61 -9.37 6.30
N ASN A 414 20.33 -9.69 7.39
CA ASN A 414 21.76 -9.46 7.49
C ASN A 414 22.59 -10.34 6.54
N ARG A 415 22.14 -11.57 6.23
CA ARG A 415 22.83 -12.50 5.32
C ARG A 415 22.65 -12.20 3.83
N LEU A 416 21.61 -11.45 3.46
CA LEU A 416 21.36 -11.05 2.07
C LEU A 416 22.55 -10.30 1.44
N GLY A 417 22.74 -10.46 0.12
CA GLY A 417 23.77 -9.75 -0.63
C GLY A 417 23.50 -8.24 -0.73
N ALA A 418 24.52 -7.46 -1.10
CA ALA A 418 24.37 -6.02 -1.30
C ALA A 418 23.33 -5.68 -2.38
N ARG A 419 23.26 -6.49 -3.46
CA ARG A 419 22.26 -6.37 -4.53
C ARG A 419 20.83 -6.58 -4.01
N ASP A 420 20.64 -7.59 -3.17
CA ASP A 420 19.33 -7.98 -2.65
C ASP A 420 18.82 -6.94 -1.65
N LYS A 421 19.69 -6.46 -0.76
CA LYS A 421 19.42 -5.34 0.16
C LYS A 421 19.08 -4.05 -0.60
N ALA A 422 19.79 -3.76 -1.69
CA ALA A 422 19.49 -2.62 -2.56
C ALA A 422 18.12 -2.76 -3.24
N HIS A 423 17.78 -3.95 -3.75
CA HIS A 423 16.48 -4.21 -4.39
C HIS A 423 15.30 -4.04 -3.43
N LEU A 424 15.39 -4.60 -2.22
CA LEU A 424 14.35 -4.43 -1.19
C LEU A 424 14.20 -2.96 -0.76
N THR A 425 15.34 -2.24 -0.64
CA THR A 425 15.34 -0.81 -0.31
C THR A 425 14.74 0.05 -1.43
N ASP A 426 15.04 -0.29 -2.69
CA ASP A 426 14.44 0.33 -3.88
C ASP A 426 12.92 0.12 -3.92
N ARG A 427 12.43 -1.10 -3.66
CA ARG A 427 10.98 -1.38 -3.63
C ARG A 427 10.23 -0.60 -2.55
N TYR A 428 10.84 -0.33 -1.40
CA TYR A 428 10.29 0.50 -0.33
C TYR A 428 10.28 2.01 -0.65
N LEU A 429 11.35 2.51 -1.29
CA LEU A 429 11.49 3.94 -1.63
C LEU A 429 10.75 4.33 -2.90
N LEU A 430 10.71 3.42 -3.88
CA LEU A 430 10.27 3.67 -5.25
C LEU A 430 9.25 2.60 -5.69
N PRO A 431 7.97 2.73 -5.30
CA PRO A 431 6.85 1.96 -5.83
C PRO A 431 6.83 1.89 -7.37
N GLN A 432 6.10 0.93 -7.94
CA GLN A 432 6.10 0.72 -9.41
C GLN A 432 4.68 0.58 -10.01
N PRO A 433 3.91 1.68 -10.11
CA PRO A 433 2.53 1.67 -10.61
C PRO A 433 2.33 0.90 -11.91
N ARG A 434 1.43 -0.07 -11.90
CA ARG A 434 1.23 -1.05 -12.98
C ARG A 434 0.26 -0.58 -14.07
N LEU A 435 0.25 0.73 -14.37
CA LEU A 435 -0.66 1.43 -15.28
C LEU A 435 -0.90 0.73 -16.64
N LYS A 436 0.12 0.06 -17.18
CA LYS A 436 -0.01 -0.70 -18.44
C LYS A 436 -1.03 -1.85 -18.40
N LEU A 437 -1.40 -2.34 -17.22
CA LEU A 437 -2.36 -3.42 -17.04
C LEU A 437 -3.82 -2.98 -17.25
N ALA A 438 -4.11 -1.67 -17.31
CA ALA A 438 -5.46 -1.12 -17.38
C ALA A 438 -6.35 -1.81 -18.44
N ALA A 439 -5.84 -2.04 -19.65
CA ALA A 439 -6.61 -2.71 -20.71
C ALA A 439 -6.93 -4.19 -20.40
N ALA A 440 -6.09 -4.90 -19.65
CA ALA A 440 -6.36 -6.28 -19.22
C ALA A 440 -7.37 -6.31 -18.06
N LEU A 441 -7.27 -5.35 -17.12
CA LEU A 441 -8.24 -5.18 -16.03
C LEU A 441 -9.65 -4.89 -16.57
N ARG A 442 -9.79 -3.88 -17.45
CA ARG A 442 -11.08 -3.46 -18.05
C ARG A 442 -11.83 -4.58 -18.77
N LEU A 443 -11.12 -5.58 -19.29
CA LEU A 443 -11.71 -6.66 -20.11
C LEU A 443 -12.04 -7.93 -19.31
N HIS A 444 -11.33 -8.20 -18.21
CA HIS A 444 -11.32 -9.52 -17.58
C HIS A 444 -11.43 -9.53 -16.05
N ALA A 445 -11.22 -8.40 -15.35
CA ALA A 445 -11.22 -8.38 -13.89
C ALA A 445 -12.62 -8.10 -13.31
N THR A 446 -13.09 -8.96 -12.41
CA THR A 446 -14.36 -8.77 -11.67
C THR A 446 -14.22 -7.77 -10.52
N ALA A 447 -13.03 -7.68 -9.91
CA ALA A 447 -12.67 -6.65 -8.95
C ALA A 447 -11.16 -6.36 -8.96
N ALA A 448 -10.75 -5.16 -8.56
CA ALA A 448 -9.35 -4.78 -8.37
C ALA A 448 -9.12 -3.69 -7.31
N MET A 449 -7.98 -3.80 -6.63
CA MET A 449 -7.35 -2.75 -5.82
C MET A 449 -5.84 -2.95 -5.80
N ASP A 450 -5.08 -2.01 -5.27
CA ASP A 450 -3.66 -2.21 -5.01
C ASP A 450 -3.39 -2.77 -3.61
N ILE A 451 -2.13 -3.14 -3.37
CA ILE A 451 -1.63 -3.70 -2.11
C ILE A 451 -0.77 -2.62 -1.45
N SER A 452 -1.37 -1.86 -0.56
CA SER A 452 -0.78 -0.67 0.08
C SER A 452 -0.60 -0.85 1.59
N ASP A 453 -1.54 -1.51 2.29
CA ASP A 453 -1.42 -1.85 3.72
C ASP A 453 -0.95 -3.30 3.96
N GLY A 454 -1.08 -4.17 2.95
CA GLY A 454 -0.54 -5.53 2.91
C GLY A 454 -1.56 -6.58 2.47
N LEU A 455 -1.10 -7.54 1.66
CA LEU A 455 -1.94 -8.48 0.89
C LEU A 455 -3.11 -9.08 1.69
N ALA A 456 -2.88 -9.57 2.91
CA ALA A 456 -3.91 -10.24 3.69
C ALA A 456 -5.04 -9.29 4.13
N GLY A 457 -4.73 -8.05 4.50
CA GLY A 457 -5.73 -7.05 4.86
C GLY A 457 -6.37 -6.37 3.65
N ASP A 458 -5.62 -6.14 2.58
CA ASP A 458 -6.16 -5.58 1.33
C ASP A 458 -7.12 -6.56 0.65
N LEU A 459 -6.79 -7.85 0.63
CA LEU A 459 -7.73 -8.90 0.22
C LEU A 459 -8.94 -8.99 1.17
N ALA A 460 -8.77 -8.78 2.48
CA ALA A 460 -9.90 -8.72 3.41
C ALA A 460 -10.85 -7.55 3.10
N LYS A 461 -10.32 -6.37 2.73
CA LYS A 461 -11.13 -5.23 2.25
C LYS A 461 -11.91 -5.59 0.97
N LEU A 462 -11.29 -6.30 0.01
CA LEU A 462 -11.89 -6.75 -1.25
C LEU A 462 -13.01 -7.79 -1.03
N CYS A 463 -12.73 -8.81 -0.22
CA CYS A 463 -13.69 -9.84 0.17
C CYS A 463 -14.90 -9.23 0.89
N ALA A 464 -14.68 -8.32 1.85
CA ALA A 464 -15.73 -7.68 2.63
C ALA A 464 -16.71 -6.86 1.76
N VAL A 465 -16.21 -6.03 0.81
CA VAL A 465 -17.11 -5.24 -0.06
C VAL A 465 -17.77 -6.06 -1.17
N SER A 466 -17.32 -7.29 -1.42
CA SER A 466 -17.92 -8.21 -2.39
C SER A 466 -18.82 -9.29 -1.73
N GLY A 467 -18.85 -9.38 -0.39
CA GLY A 467 -19.67 -10.36 0.34
C GLY A 467 -19.14 -11.80 0.32
N VAL A 468 -17.85 -11.98 0.07
CA VAL A 468 -17.17 -13.27 -0.14
C VAL A 468 -16.03 -13.49 0.85
N SER A 469 -15.29 -14.59 0.71
CA SER A 469 -14.00 -14.87 1.35
C SER A 469 -13.00 -15.30 0.26
N ALA A 470 -11.79 -15.75 0.63
CA ALA A 470 -10.81 -16.30 -0.29
C ALA A 470 -9.95 -17.39 0.35
N ARG A 471 -9.49 -18.33 -0.47
CA ARG A 471 -8.43 -19.30 -0.14
C ARG A 471 -7.16 -18.88 -0.87
N ILE A 472 -6.08 -18.61 -0.14
CA ILE A 472 -4.78 -18.22 -0.71
C ILE A 472 -3.71 -19.25 -0.37
N GLU A 473 -2.99 -19.75 -1.37
CA GLU A 473 -1.88 -20.68 -1.19
C GLU A 473 -0.57 -19.90 -1.14
N THR A 474 0.07 -19.78 0.03
CA THR A 474 1.27 -18.93 0.15
C THR A 474 2.47 -19.45 -0.64
N ALA A 475 2.49 -20.74 -0.99
CA ALA A 475 3.47 -21.35 -1.88
C ALA A 475 3.35 -20.89 -3.35
N LEU A 476 2.27 -20.20 -3.73
CA LEU A 476 2.08 -19.59 -5.05
C LEU A 476 2.42 -18.09 -5.09
N LEU A 477 2.74 -17.46 -3.95
CA LEU A 477 3.03 -16.02 -3.92
C LEU A 477 4.29 -15.69 -4.76
N PRO A 478 4.23 -14.69 -5.65
CA PRO A 478 5.42 -14.26 -6.36
C PRO A 478 6.34 -13.48 -5.39
N LEU A 479 7.47 -14.09 -5.04
CA LEU A 479 8.51 -13.50 -4.22
C LEU A 479 9.67 -13.06 -5.11
N SER A 480 10.31 -11.93 -4.79
CA SER A 480 11.62 -11.64 -5.39
C SER A 480 12.67 -12.66 -4.90
N PRO A 481 13.79 -12.84 -5.61
CA PRO A 481 14.91 -13.66 -5.11
C PRO A 481 15.41 -13.21 -3.73
N ALA A 482 15.30 -11.91 -3.41
CA ALA A 482 15.68 -11.35 -2.12
C ALA A 482 14.70 -11.72 -1.00
N ALA A 483 13.39 -11.64 -1.27
CA ALA A 483 12.35 -12.06 -0.32
C ALA A 483 12.36 -13.58 -0.10
N ALA A 484 12.54 -14.37 -1.17
CA ALA A 484 12.65 -15.82 -1.11
C ALA A 484 13.85 -16.26 -0.25
N ALA A 485 15.05 -15.75 -0.50
CA ALA A 485 16.24 -16.07 0.29
C ALA A 485 16.14 -15.61 1.75
N ALA A 486 15.41 -14.52 2.02
CA ALA A 486 15.12 -14.08 3.38
C ALA A 486 14.18 -15.07 4.11
N ILE A 487 13.09 -15.49 3.46
CA ILE A 487 12.13 -16.46 4.00
C ILE A 487 12.78 -17.85 4.19
N GLU A 488 13.60 -18.32 3.24
CA GLU A 488 14.37 -19.56 3.39
C GLU A 488 15.28 -19.52 4.64
N THR A 489 15.85 -18.35 4.94
CA THR A 489 16.73 -18.16 6.10
C THR A 489 15.96 -17.98 7.42
N ASP A 490 14.73 -17.46 7.40
CA ASP A 490 13.85 -17.31 8.55
C ASP A 490 12.36 -17.35 8.11
N PRO A 491 11.72 -18.54 8.09
CA PRO A 491 10.36 -18.71 7.55
C PRO A 491 9.27 -17.84 8.21
N ARG A 492 9.56 -17.32 9.42
CA ARG A 492 8.66 -16.39 10.14
C ARG A 492 8.49 -15.06 9.40
N LEU A 493 9.39 -14.73 8.46
CA LEU A 493 9.24 -13.56 7.58
C LEU A 493 8.05 -13.69 6.61
N LEU A 494 7.51 -14.90 6.36
CA LEU A 494 6.32 -15.07 5.53
C LEU A 494 5.10 -14.33 6.10
N GLU A 495 4.92 -14.32 7.44
CA GLU A 495 3.86 -13.52 8.09
C GLU A 495 4.03 -12.03 7.79
N ARG A 496 5.27 -11.51 7.80
CA ARG A 496 5.56 -10.11 7.47
C ARG A 496 5.39 -9.80 5.98
N VAL A 497 5.72 -10.73 5.09
CA VAL A 497 5.56 -10.56 3.65
C VAL A 497 4.09 -10.44 3.25
N VAL A 498 3.17 -11.15 3.92
CA VAL A 498 1.73 -11.08 3.58
C VAL A 498 0.94 -10.03 4.38
N THR A 499 1.54 -9.42 5.42
CA THR A 499 0.88 -8.42 6.31
C THR A 499 1.57 -7.05 6.35
N GLY A 500 2.65 -6.88 5.58
CA GLY A 500 3.32 -5.61 5.38
C GLY A 500 2.86 -4.93 4.09
N GLY A 501 2.71 -3.61 4.13
CA GLY A 501 2.35 -2.77 3.00
C GLY A 501 3.54 -2.25 2.18
N ASP A 502 3.32 -1.12 1.52
CA ASP A 502 4.22 -0.42 0.59
C ASP A 502 4.58 -1.16 -0.72
N ASP A 503 3.95 -2.30 -1.05
CA ASP A 503 4.26 -3.03 -2.28
C ASP A 503 3.78 -2.28 -3.54
N TYR A 504 2.55 -1.75 -3.52
CA TYR A 504 1.88 -1.07 -4.65
C TYR A 504 1.83 -1.93 -5.94
N GLU A 505 1.60 -3.23 -5.72
CA GLU A 505 1.17 -4.19 -6.75
C GLU A 505 -0.36 -4.21 -6.82
N ILE A 506 -0.94 -4.60 -7.96
CA ILE A 506 -2.40 -4.71 -8.10
C ILE A 506 -2.86 -6.12 -7.72
N LEU A 507 -3.79 -6.20 -6.77
CA LEU A 507 -4.61 -7.36 -6.44
C LEU A 507 -5.88 -7.34 -7.29
N MET A 508 -6.17 -8.42 -8.01
CA MET A 508 -7.41 -8.55 -8.79
C MET A 508 -8.06 -9.92 -8.67
N THR A 509 -9.34 -9.98 -9.05
CA THR A 509 -10.08 -11.24 -9.25
C THR A 509 -10.46 -11.39 -10.71
N VAL A 510 -10.33 -12.61 -11.25
CA VAL A 510 -10.53 -12.93 -12.68
C VAL A 510 -11.33 -14.24 -12.81
N PRO A 511 -12.41 -14.31 -13.61
CA PRO A 511 -13.16 -15.55 -13.81
C PRO A 511 -12.31 -16.68 -14.38
N SER A 512 -12.61 -17.92 -13.98
CA SER A 512 -11.86 -19.10 -14.44
C SER A 512 -11.82 -19.27 -15.97
N ASP A 513 -12.87 -18.87 -16.70
CA ASP A 513 -12.91 -18.93 -18.16
C ASP A 513 -12.04 -17.86 -18.85
N ASP A 514 -11.75 -16.75 -18.17
CA ASP A 514 -11.02 -15.59 -18.70
C ASP A 514 -9.53 -15.58 -18.32
N LEU A 515 -9.09 -16.48 -17.43
CA LEU A 515 -7.73 -16.52 -16.87
C LEU A 515 -6.63 -16.55 -17.94
N ASP A 516 -6.71 -17.44 -18.93
CA ASP A 516 -5.71 -17.56 -20.02
C ASP A 516 -5.69 -16.29 -20.90
N ALA A 517 -6.84 -15.62 -21.07
CA ALA A 517 -6.94 -14.37 -21.83
C ALA A 517 -6.31 -13.20 -21.07
N PHE A 518 -6.59 -13.08 -19.77
CA PHE A 518 -6.00 -12.08 -18.88
C PHE A 518 -4.48 -12.23 -18.76
N VAL A 519 -3.96 -13.44 -18.51
CA VAL A 519 -2.51 -13.72 -18.46
C VAL A 519 -1.86 -13.36 -19.80
N SER A 520 -2.51 -13.67 -20.93
CA SER A 520 -2.02 -13.29 -22.25
C SER A 520 -2.02 -11.78 -22.47
N ALA A 521 -3.00 -11.04 -21.93
CA ALA A 521 -3.08 -9.59 -22.01
C ALA A 521 -2.04 -8.89 -21.11
N ALA A 522 -1.87 -9.34 -19.87
CA ALA A 522 -0.84 -8.88 -18.95
C ALA A 522 0.58 -9.09 -19.50
N THR A 523 0.82 -10.26 -20.10
CA THR A 523 2.09 -10.58 -20.79
C THR A 523 2.37 -9.60 -21.93
N ARG A 524 1.37 -9.30 -22.79
CA ARG A 524 1.49 -8.29 -23.86
C ARG A 524 1.71 -6.87 -23.32
N ALA A 525 1.17 -6.54 -22.15
CA ALA A 525 1.42 -5.27 -21.46
C ALA A 525 2.84 -5.18 -20.84
N GLY A 526 3.56 -6.30 -20.73
CA GLY A 526 4.85 -6.39 -20.04
C GLY A 526 4.70 -6.31 -18.51
N VAL A 527 3.61 -6.85 -17.97
CA VAL A 527 3.33 -6.92 -16.53
C VAL A 527 3.22 -8.38 -16.11
N ALA A 528 4.10 -8.82 -15.21
CA ALA A 528 3.99 -10.14 -14.60
C ALA A 528 2.76 -10.20 -13.68
N VAL A 529 1.97 -11.26 -13.82
CA VAL A 529 0.81 -11.59 -12.97
C VAL A 529 0.92 -13.03 -12.50
N THR A 530 0.45 -13.33 -11.30
CA THR A 530 0.47 -14.68 -10.71
C THR A 530 -0.86 -14.96 -10.02
N ALA A 531 -1.45 -16.13 -10.28
CA ALA A 531 -2.61 -16.62 -9.56
C ALA A 531 -2.15 -17.25 -8.23
N ILE A 532 -2.71 -16.75 -7.13
CA ILE A 532 -2.28 -17.08 -5.76
C ILE A 532 -3.36 -17.81 -4.95
N GLY A 533 -4.56 -17.96 -5.52
CA GLY A 533 -5.69 -18.60 -4.84
C GLY A 533 -7.02 -18.35 -5.55
N GLU A 534 -8.12 -18.57 -4.83
CA GLU A 534 -9.50 -18.54 -5.34
C GLU A 534 -10.43 -17.78 -4.37
N ILE A 535 -11.46 -17.13 -4.91
CA ILE A 535 -12.55 -16.53 -4.14
C ILE A 535 -13.54 -17.62 -3.72
N THR A 536 -13.90 -17.63 -2.44
CA THR A 536 -14.76 -18.65 -1.82
C THR A 536 -16.12 -18.08 -1.41
N ALA A 537 -17.13 -18.94 -1.38
CA ALA A 537 -18.51 -18.53 -1.13
C ALA A 537 -18.79 -18.18 0.34
N GLY A 538 -19.56 -17.10 0.54
CA GLY A 538 -19.95 -16.59 1.85
C GLY A 538 -18.97 -15.55 2.41
N PRO A 539 -19.45 -14.58 3.21
CA PRO A 539 -18.62 -13.49 3.72
C PRO A 539 -17.64 -13.98 4.78
N GLY A 540 -16.37 -13.55 4.69
CA GLY A 540 -15.37 -13.83 5.71
C GLY A 540 -14.01 -13.24 5.41
N LEU A 541 -13.11 -13.28 6.40
CA LEU A 541 -11.69 -12.97 6.16
C LEU A 541 -11.08 -14.01 5.20
N PRO A 542 -10.08 -13.63 4.38
CA PRO A 542 -9.34 -14.57 3.55
C PRO A 542 -8.49 -15.50 4.42
N VAL A 543 -8.39 -16.77 4.03
CA VAL A 543 -7.57 -17.78 4.72
C VAL A 543 -6.32 -18.07 3.90
N LEU A 544 -5.17 -17.67 4.44
CA LEU A 544 -3.85 -17.94 3.87
C LEU A 544 -3.34 -19.29 4.39
N TYR A 545 -2.93 -20.17 3.48
CA TYR A 545 -2.39 -21.49 3.78
C TYR A 545 -0.86 -21.47 3.64
N GLY A 546 -0.18 -21.70 4.75
CA GLY A 546 1.26 -21.93 4.85
C GLY A 546 1.63 -23.41 4.72
N PRO A 547 2.93 -23.75 4.81
CA PRO A 547 3.40 -25.14 4.76
C PRO A 547 2.74 -26.06 5.81
N ASP A 548 2.44 -25.51 6.99
CA ASP A 548 1.80 -26.21 8.11
C ASP A 548 0.25 -26.10 8.11
N GLY A 549 -0.35 -25.61 7.03
CA GLY A 549 -1.79 -25.35 6.91
C GLY A 549 -2.19 -23.89 7.18
N PRO A 550 -3.44 -23.61 7.63
CA PRO A 550 -3.96 -22.24 7.71
C PRO A 550 -3.18 -21.38 8.72
N MET A 551 -2.67 -20.24 8.25
CA MET A 551 -1.83 -19.32 9.02
C MET A 551 -2.64 -18.55 10.07
N LYS A 552 -2.05 -18.41 11.26
CA LYS A 552 -2.57 -17.54 12.34
C LYS A 552 -1.77 -16.24 12.35
N LEU A 553 -2.20 -15.28 11.54
CA LEU A 553 -1.62 -13.94 11.46
C LEU A 553 -1.93 -13.15 12.74
N LYS A 554 -0.95 -12.42 13.30
CA LYS A 554 -1.18 -11.55 14.47
C LYS A 554 -1.94 -10.26 14.15
N GLN A 555 -1.81 -9.80 12.90
CA GLN A 555 -2.45 -8.63 12.31
C GLN A 555 -2.68 -8.95 10.82
N MET A 556 -3.69 -8.37 10.18
CA MET A 556 -3.91 -8.58 8.74
C MET A 556 -3.07 -7.62 7.87
N SER A 557 -2.76 -6.43 8.39
CA SER A 557 -2.13 -5.34 7.64
C SER A 557 -1.51 -4.30 8.59
N PHE A 558 -1.04 -3.19 8.04
CA PHE A 558 -0.85 -1.94 8.78
C PHE A 558 -2.19 -1.31 9.24
N SER A 559 -2.12 -0.39 10.22
CA SER A 559 -3.19 0.51 10.67
C SER A 559 -2.56 1.79 11.24
N HIS A 560 -3.22 2.93 11.06
CA HIS A 560 -2.83 4.21 11.68
C HIS A 560 -3.37 4.39 13.12
N PHE A 561 -4.41 3.65 13.48
CA PHE A 561 -5.17 3.76 14.72
C PHE A 561 -5.35 2.38 15.38
#